data_AF-A0A2M9CQ29-F1
#
_entry.id   AF-A0A2M9CQ29-F1
#
_cell.length_a   1.000
_cell.length_b   1.000
_cell.length_c   1.000
_cell.angle_alpha   90.00
_cell.angle_beta   90.00
_cell.angle_gamma   90.00
#
_symmetry.space_group_name_H-M   'P 1'
#
loop_
_entity.id
_entity.type
_entity.pdbx_description
1 polymer ?
#
loop_
_entity_poly.entity_id
_entity_poly.type
_entity_poly.pdbx_seq_one_letter_code
_entity_poly.pdbx_strand_id
1 'polypeptide(L)'
;MTTTVKKLISAALLAALAVGGSVATATTASAVPSSIVTSSEFYSVSYGHSIDHVRKTFGNNGKVVDRYDGAGTRYDSVTLEFPTYYEEGSVRVLFGKNAKGAWVLDSKAAYWGVSATRTANKATPTEFGKLKEGHSLDYVRSTFGTAGTITYYYDRPGTKYDNVTVEWPTDSVDGAVSIDFVKSTSGVWKLDSRSAYWAIEPAQTANKATPAEFAKVQVGNSLAYAQSTFGTAGTITYYYDATGTKYDTVTIEWPTDSPYGYVSLDFKKSSAGTWKVSDSYAFWG
;
A
#
# COMPACT_ATOMS: atom_id res chain seq x y z
N MET A 1 -13.75 -27.52 7.15
CA MET A 1 -14.29 -26.51 6.20
C MET A 1 -13.71 -25.17 6.60
N THR A 2 -12.58 -24.79 6.02
CA THR A 2 -11.87 -23.53 6.31
C THR A 2 -12.41 -22.45 5.39
N THR A 3 -13.05 -21.46 6.01
CA THR A 3 -13.72 -20.32 5.37
C THR A 3 -12.73 -19.36 4.74
N THR A 4 -12.77 -19.33 3.42
CA THR A 4 -12.18 -18.34 2.52
C THR A 4 -12.85 -16.98 2.70
N VAL A 5 -12.51 -16.20 3.74
CA VAL A 5 -12.88 -14.77 3.84
C VAL A 5 -11.82 -13.99 4.65
N LYS A 6 -10.58 -13.86 4.15
CA LYS A 6 -9.61 -12.83 4.61
C LYS A 6 -8.75 -12.31 3.45
N LYS A 7 -9.37 -12.03 2.30
CA LYS A 7 -8.73 -11.38 1.13
C LYS A 7 -9.53 -10.15 0.69
N LEU A 8 -9.74 -9.21 1.59
CA LEU A 8 -10.23 -7.88 1.25
C LEU A 8 -9.64 -6.95 2.30
N ILE A 9 -8.55 -6.26 1.98
CA ILE A 9 -8.17 -4.87 2.32
C ILE A 9 -6.76 -4.67 1.74
N SER A 10 -6.71 -4.59 0.41
CA SER A 10 -5.63 -3.93 -0.34
C SER A 10 -6.31 -3.02 -1.34
N ALA A 11 -7.06 -2.04 -0.82
CA ALA A 11 -7.82 -1.11 -1.65
C ALA A 11 -8.06 0.20 -0.88
N ALA A 12 -6.98 0.92 -0.60
CA ALA A 12 -7.05 2.35 -0.27
C ALA A 12 -5.86 3.12 -0.87
N LEU A 13 -5.40 2.74 -2.07
CA LEU A 13 -4.67 3.62 -2.98
C LEU A 13 -4.85 3.17 -4.45
N LEU A 14 -6.10 2.88 -4.84
CA LEU A 14 -6.48 2.69 -6.25
C LEU A 14 -7.60 3.69 -6.57
N ALA A 15 -7.20 4.96 -6.71
CA ALA A 15 -8.10 6.01 -7.21
C ALA A 15 -7.34 6.91 -8.18
N ALA A 16 -6.81 6.32 -9.26
CA ALA A 16 -6.71 6.94 -10.57
C ALA A 16 -6.27 5.87 -11.60
N LEU A 17 -7.10 5.68 -12.63
CA LEU A 17 -6.91 4.82 -13.82
C LEU A 17 -7.27 3.34 -13.69
N ALA A 18 -8.57 3.07 -13.58
CA ALA A 18 -9.19 1.87 -14.13
C ALA A 18 -10.42 2.27 -14.96
N VAL A 19 -10.27 2.25 -16.29
CA VAL A 19 -11.39 2.24 -17.25
C VAL A 19 -11.11 1.12 -18.23
N GLY A 20 -11.98 0.10 -18.28
CA GLY A 20 -11.98 -0.88 -19.38
C GLY A 20 -12.41 -2.31 -19.01
N GLY A 21 -13.73 -2.55 -19.08
CA GLY A 21 -14.40 -3.73 -19.66
C GLY A 21 -13.88 -5.15 -19.39
N SER A 22 -14.67 -5.92 -18.63
CA SER A 22 -14.60 -7.37 -18.51
C SER A 22 -15.17 -8.12 -19.73
N VAL A 23 -14.42 -9.10 -20.25
CA VAL A 23 -14.98 -10.29 -20.92
C VAL A 23 -14.12 -11.51 -20.56
N ALA A 24 -14.76 -12.51 -19.95
CA ALA A 24 -14.13 -13.76 -19.54
C ALA A 24 -13.75 -14.60 -20.76
N THR A 25 -12.50 -15.08 -20.82
CA THR A 25 -12.09 -16.19 -21.69
C THR A 25 -11.12 -17.12 -20.96
N ALA A 26 -11.17 -18.39 -21.38
CA ALA A 26 -10.64 -19.56 -20.70
C ALA A 26 -9.12 -19.54 -20.43
N THR A 27 -8.74 -20.21 -19.33
CA THR A 27 -7.36 -20.41 -18.88
C THR A 27 -6.56 -21.31 -19.83
N THR A 28 -5.96 -20.71 -20.86
CA THR A 28 -4.76 -21.27 -21.48
C THR A 28 -3.61 -21.13 -20.50
N ALA A 29 -2.87 -22.21 -20.22
CA ALA A 29 -1.62 -22.16 -19.47
C ALA A 29 -0.72 -21.08 -20.09
N SER A 30 -0.58 -19.95 -19.38
CA SER A 30 0.11 -18.79 -19.89
C SER A 30 1.58 -19.15 -20.03
N ALA A 31 2.07 -19.24 -21.27
CA ALA A 31 3.50 -19.36 -21.51
C ALA A 31 4.19 -18.21 -20.77
N VAL A 32 5.08 -18.53 -19.83
CA VAL A 32 5.88 -17.53 -19.13
C VAL A 32 6.52 -16.64 -20.20
N PRO A 33 6.23 -15.33 -20.22
CA PRO A 33 6.78 -14.42 -21.22
C PRO A 33 8.29 -14.59 -21.30
N SER A 34 8.84 -14.64 -22.51
CA SER A 34 10.25 -14.99 -22.75
C SER A 34 11.28 -14.03 -22.14
N SER A 35 10.83 -12.89 -21.59
CA SER A 35 11.61 -12.05 -20.69
C SER A 35 10.67 -11.40 -19.66
N ILE A 36 11.10 -11.35 -18.41
CA ILE A 36 10.39 -10.67 -17.33
C ILE A 36 11.26 -9.49 -16.90
N VAL A 37 10.66 -8.32 -16.66
CA VAL A 37 11.44 -7.16 -16.21
C VAL A 37 11.90 -7.36 -14.77
N THR A 38 13.20 -7.27 -14.55
CA THR A 38 13.84 -7.27 -13.23
C THR A 38 13.86 -5.86 -12.63
N SER A 39 14.00 -5.76 -11.31
CA SER A 39 14.17 -4.45 -10.64
C SER A 39 15.43 -3.73 -11.13
N SER A 40 16.54 -4.46 -11.39
CA SER A 40 17.77 -3.87 -11.92
C SER A 40 17.58 -3.26 -13.31
N GLU A 41 16.89 -3.96 -14.21
CA GLU A 41 16.56 -3.41 -15.53
C GLU A 41 15.68 -2.17 -15.38
N PHE A 42 14.61 -2.26 -14.57
CA PHE A 42 13.71 -1.13 -14.31
C PHE A 42 14.45 0.12 -13.82
N TYR A 43 15.40 -0.02 -12.91
CA TYR A 43 16.19 1.12 -12.41
C TYR A 43 17.25 1.62 -13.39
N SER A 44 17.69 0.81 -14.36
CA SER A 44 18.67 1.22 -15.38
C SER A 44 18.09 2.14 -16.46
N VAL A 45 16.77 2.10 -16.66
CA VAL A 45 16.08 2.97 -17.63
C VAL A 45 15.71 4.30 -16.97
N SER A 46 15.98 5.43 -17.64
CA SER A 46 15.76 6.77 -17.10
C SER A 46 14.98 7.66 -18.06
N TYR A 47 14.43 8.76 -17.53
CA TYR A 47 13.75 9.79 -18.31
C TYR A 47 14.57 10.22 -19.53
N GLY A 48 13.91 10.41 -20.66
CA GLY A 48 14.57 10.77 -21.93
C GLY A 48 15.05 9.58 -22.77
N HIS A 49 15.10 8.36 -22.20
CA HIS A 49 15.45 7.16 -23.00
C HIS A 49 14.43 6.89 -24.10
N SER A 50 14.89 6.44 -25.27
CA SER A 50 14.01 6.11 -26.40
C SER A 50 13.26 4.79 -26.19
N ILE A 51 12.17 4.59 -26.93
CA ILE A 51 11.43 3.31 -26.97
C ILE A 51 12.38 2.14 -27.27
N ASP A 52 13.28 2.31 -28.24
CA ASP A 52 14.24 1.26 -28.63
C ASP A 52 15.20 0.91 -27.50
N HIS A 53 15.65 1.91 -26.73
CA HIS A 53 16.48 1.66 -25.56
C HIS A 53 15.71 0.85 -24.52
N VAL A 54 14.47 1.23 -24.20
CA VAL A 54 13.65 0.50 -23.23
C VAL A 54 13.40 -0.94 -23.67
N ARG A 55 13.06 -1.15 -24.95
CA ARG A 55 12.85 -2.49 -25.50
C ARG A 55 14.12 -3.34 -25.53
N LYS A 56 15.28 -2.72 -25.72
CA LYS A 56 16.57 -3.42 -25.61
C LYS A 56 16.84 -3.88 -24.17
N THR A 57 16.41 -3.09 -23.19
CA THR A 57 16.63 -3.38 -21.76
C THR A 57 15.59 -4.33 -21.17
N PHE A 58 14.31 -4.16 -21.47
CA PHE A 58 13.20 -4.95 -20.90
C PHE A 58 12.82 -6.16 -21.76
N GLY A 59 13.27 -6.17 -23.02
CA GLY A 59 12.81 -7.09 -24.05
C GLY A 59 11.69 -6.50 -24.92
N ASN A 60 11.31 -7.25 -25.95
CA ASN A 60 10.31 -6.84 -26.94
C ASN A 60 8.87 -7.30 -26.62
N ASN A 61 8.62 -7.79 -25.41
CA ASN A 61 7.34 -8.34 -24.99
C ASN A 61 6.36 -7.31 -24.39
N GLY A 62 6.75 -6.03 -24.32
CA GLY A 62 5.89 -4.95 -23.86
C GLY A 62 4.70 -4.73 -24.79
N LYS A 63 3.50 -4.70 -24.22
CA LYS A 63 2.25 -4.46 -24.97
C LYS A 63 1.86 -2.99 -24.88
N VAL A 64 1.37 -2.41 -25.97
CA VAL A 64 0.75 -1.08 -25.93
C VAL A 64 -0.60 -1.21 -25.22
N VAL A 65 -0.74 -0.58 -24.06
CA VAL A 65 -1.98 -0.61 -23.26
C VAL A 65 -2.77 0.69 -23.36
N ASP A 66 -2.09 1.78 -23.73
CA ASP A 66 -2.73 3.07 -23.98
C ASP A 66 -1.95 3.83 -25.06
N ARG A 67 -2.69 4.57 -25.89
CA ARG A 67 -2.13 5.43 -26.92
C ARG A 67 -3.04 6.63 -27.14
N TYR A 68 -2.48 7.81 -26.94
CA TYR A 68 -3.12 9.07 -27.28
C TYR A 68 -2.32 9.73 -28.40
N ASP A 69 -2.96 10.03 -29.53
CA ASP A 69 -2.39 10.81 -30.63
C ASP A 69 -3.21 12.10 -30.77
N GLY A 70 -2.80 13.16 -30.07
CA GLY A 70 -3.39 14.48 -30.20
C GLY A 70 -2.79 15.23 -31.39
N ALA A 71 -3.57 16.00 -32.12
CA ALA A 71 -3.08 16.87 -33.21
C ALA A 71 -2.26 18.08 -32.70
N GLY A 72 -1.34 17.86 -31.74
CA GLY A 72 -0.56 18.87 -31.05
C GLY A 72 0.43 18.24 -30.07
N THR A 73 1.70 18.60 -30.24
CA THR A 73 2.95 18.04 -29.72
C THR A 73 3.12 17.80 -28.21
N ARG A 74 2.10 18.00 -27.36
CA ARG A 74 2.21 17.86 -25.90
C ARG A 74 1.40 16.72 -25.28
N TYR A 75 0.43 16.15 -26.00
CA TYR A 75 -0.45 15.11 -25.44
C TYR A 75 -0.21 13.72 -26.03
N ASP A 76 0.63 13.61 -27.06
CA ASP A 76 1.00 12.33 -27.65
C ASP A 76 1.66 11.43 -26.60
N SER A 77 1.01 10.30 -26.28
CA SER A 77 1.47 9.34 -25.30
C SER A 77 1.37 7.91 -25.84
N VAL A 78 2.36 7.07 -25.48
CA VAL A 78 2.28 5.62 -25.67
C VAL A 78 2.69 4.97 -24.36
N THR A 79 1.82 4.13 -23.82
CA THR A 79 2.12 3.34 -22.61
C THR A 79 2.42 1.91 -22.99
N LEU A 80 3.60 1.42 -22.64
CA LEU A 80 3.95 -0.01 -22.71
C LEU A 80 3.82 -0.64 -21.34
N GLU A 81 3.20 -1.81 -21.27
CA GLU A 81 3.13 -2.65 -20.09
C GLU A 81 3.94 -3.93 -20.30
N PHE A 82 4.77 -4.26 -19.31
CA PHE A 82 5.62 -5.44 -19.27
C PHE A 82 5.26 -6.29 -18.04
N PRO A 83 5.26 -7.63 -18.17
CA PRO A 83 5.04 -8.52 -17.05
C PRO A 83 6.23 -8.55 -16.08
N THR A 84 5.95 -8.81 -14.81
CA THR A 84 6.98 -9.12 -13.79
C THR A 84 7.02 -10.62 -13.48
N TYR A 85 7.83 -11.04 -12.50
CA TYR A 85 7.89 -12.43 -12.04
C TYR A 85 6.60 -12.89 -11.38
N TYR A 86 5.83 -11.96 -10.85
CA TYR A 86 4.60 -12.23 -10.12
C TYR A 86 3.41 -11.97 -11.03
N GLU A 87 2.42 -12.85 -10.96
CA GLU A 87 1.23 -12.84 -11.83
C GLU A 87 0.48 -11.49 -11.76
N GLU A 88 0.42 -10.88 -10.58
CA GLU A 88 -0.24 -9.60 -10.36
C GLU A 88 0.66 -8.39 -10.65
N GLY A 89 1.97 -8.59 -10.85
CA GLY A 89 2.94 -7.51 -11.00
C GLY A 89 3.14 -7.06 -12.46
N SER A 90 3.24 -5.75 -12.66
CA SER A 90 3.44 -5.11 -13.95
C SER A 90 4.43 -3.93 -13.88
N VAL A 91 5.18 -3.73 -14.97
CA VAL A 91 5.98 -2.52 -15.21
C VAL A 91 5.33 -1.73 -16.34
N ARG A 92 5.01 -0.47 -16.08
CA ARG A 92 4.45 0.45 -17.08
C ARG A 92 5.42 1.56 -17.37
N VAL A 93 5.59 1.89 -18.64
CA VAL A 93 6.42 3.01 -19.10
C VAL A 93 5.61 3.86 -20.06
N LEU A 94 5.60 5.17 -19.83
CA LEU A 94 4.90 6.13 -20.66
C LEU A 94 5.92 6.94 -21.46
N PHE A 95 5.75 6.96 -22.77
CA PHE A 95 6.54 7.77 -23.68
C PHE A 95 5.76 9.00 -24.10
N GLY A 96 6.39 10.16 -24.09
CA GLY A 96 5.88 11.39 -24.68
C GLY A 96 6.78 11.87 -25.81
N LYS A 97 6.28 12.74 -26.69
CA LYS A 97 7.14 13.41 -27.69
C LYS A 97 7.92 14.56 -27.05
N ASN A 98 9.23 14.57 -27.26
CA ASN A 98 10.07 15.72 -26.91
C ASN A 98 9.91 16.88 -27.91
N ALA A 99 10.59 18.00 -27.66
CA ALA A 99 10.55 19.19 -28.54
C ALA A 99 11.02 18.93 -29.99
N LYS A 100 11.74 17.83 -30.24
CA LYS A 100 12.18 17.40 -31.58
C LYS A 100 11.22 16.39 -32.23
N GLY A 101 10.08 16.11 -31.59
CA GLY A 101 9.08 15.14 -32.06
C GLY A 101 9.44 13.67 -31.81
N ALA A 102 10.55 13.38 -31.11
CA ALA A 102 10.97 12.00 -30.83
C ALA A 102 10.30 11.47 -29.55
N TRP A 103 9.88 10.21 -29.60
CA TRP A 103 9.32 9.50 -28.44
C TRP A 103 10.41 9.19 -27.41
N VAL A 104 10.23 9.72 -26.21
CA VAL A 104 11.14 9.53 -25.09
C VAL A 104 10.36 9.19 -23.83
N LEU A 105 10.98 8.44 -22.93
CA LEU A 105 10.39 8.05 -21.66
C LEU A 105 10.08 9.31 -20.82
N ASP A 106 8.80 9.52 -20.51
CA ASP A 106 8.30 10.60 -19.64
C ASP A 106 8.14 10.13 -18.20
N SER A 107 7.60 8.94 -18.01
CA SER A 107 7.41 8.35 -16.68
C SER A 107 7.48 6.83 -16.70
N LYS A 108 7.75 6.25 -15.54
CA LYS A 108 7.73 4.80 -15.33
C LYS A 108 7.10 4.44 -13.99
N ALA A 109 6.44 3.31 -13.97
CA ALA A 109 5.83 2.72 -12.80
C ALA A 109 6.15 1.23 -12.74
N ALA A 110 6.32 0.70 -11.55
CA ALA A 110 6.43 -0.73 -11.30
C ALA A 110 5.53 -1.08 -10.12
N TYR A 111 4.62 -2.02 -10.34
CA TYR A 111 3.96 -2.76 -9.28
C TYR A 111 4.51 -4.17 -9.32
N TRP A 112 5.19 -4.61 -8.27
CA TRP A 112 5.93 -5.87 -8.33
C TRP A 112 5.07 -7.11 -8.04
N GLY A 113 3.81 -6.95 -7.60
CA GLY A 113 2.95 -8.08 -7.24
C GLY A 113 3.48 -8.91 -6.08
N VAL A 114 4.28 -8.29 -5.21
CA VAL A 114 4.89 -8.92 -4.02
C VAL A 114 4.43 -8.23 -2.75
N SER A 115 4.44 -8.99 -1.66
CA SER A 115 4.37 -8.47 -0.31
C SER A 115 5.75 -8.43 0.35
N ALA A 116 5.81 -7.93 1.57
CA ALA A 116 7.03 -7.96 2.38
C ALA A 116 7.70 -9.35 2.42
N THR A 117 8.96 -9.39 1.99
CA THR A 117 9.81 -10.58 2.13
C THR A 117 10.00 -10.92 3.60
N ARG A 118 9.77 -12.20 3.95
CA ARG A 118 9.94 -12.68 5.33
C ARG A 118 11.42 -12.69 5.70
N THR A 119 11.75 -12.00 6.78
CA THR A 119 13.11 -11.96 7.36
C THR A 119 13.05 -12.19 8.87
N ALA A 120 14.21 -12.40 9.49
CA ALA A 120 14.28 -12.51 10.96
C ALA A 120 13.91 -11.19 11.66
N ASN A 121 14.19 -10.05 11.03
CA ASN A 121 13.81 -8.73 11.52
C ASN A 121 12.38 -8.43 11.09
N LYS A 122 11.56 -8.04 12.05
CA LYS A 122 10.12 -7.82 11.88
C LYS A 122 9.75 -6.49 12.49
N ALA A 123 8.91 -5.75 11.79
CA ALA A 123 8.41 -4.49 12.31
C ALA A 123 7.51 -4.75 13.53
N THR A 124 7.69 -3.93 14.56
CA THR A 124 6.87 -3.95 15.78
C THR A 124 6.04 -2.66 15.92
N PRO A 125 4.94 -2.68 16.71
CA PRO A 125 4.19 -1.45 17.01
C PRO A 125 5.06 -0.36 17.64
N THR A 126 6.07 -0.74 18.43
CA THR A 126 7.01 0.21 19.06
C THR A 126 7.87 0.92 18.03
N GLU A 127 8.46 0.20 17.08
CA GLU A 127 9.26 0.80 16.00
C GLU A 127 8.39 1.65 15.08
N PHE A 128 7.24 1.13 14.69
CA PHE A 128 6.27 1.84 13.87
C PHE A 128 5.86 3.17 14.51
N GLY A 129 5.63 3.19 15.83
CA GLY A 129 5.28 4.38 16.60
C GLY A 129 6.35 5.48 16.60
N LYS A 130 7.62 5.15 16.35
CA LYS A 130 8.72 6.13 16.22
C LYS A 130 8.65 6.90 14.91
N LEU A 131 8.03 6.32 13.88
CA LEU A 131 7.98 6.94 12.55
C LEU A 131 7.07 8.17 12.55
N LYS A 132 7.44 9.14 11.73
CA LYS A 132 6.68 10.38 11.47
C LYS A 132 6.91 10.77 10.02
N GLU A 133 5.96 11.53 9.46
CA GLU A 133 6.13 12.18 8.16
C GLU A 133 7.46 12.94 8.09
N GLY A 134 8.08 12.95 6.91
CA GLY A 134 9.35 13.64 6.67
C GLY A 134 10.60 12.88 7.16
N HIS A 135 10.43 11.74 7.85
CA HIS A 135 11.54 10.81 8.06
C HIS A 135 12.08 10.31 6.71
N SER A 136 13.40 10.13 6.62
CA SER A 136 14.01 9.61 5.39
C SER A 136 13.80 8.10 5.25
N LEU A 137 13.87 7.61 4.02
CA LEU A 137 13.90 6.16 3.75
C LEU A 137 14.98 5.44 4.56
N ASP A 138 16.18 6.02 4.67
CA ASP A 138 17.28 5.43 5.45
C ASP A 138 16.96 5.36 6.95
N TYR A 139 16.32 6.40 7.50
CA TYR A 139 15.88 6.38 8.89
C TYR A 139 14.86 5.26 9.14
N VAL A 140 13.86 5.13 8.26
CA VAL A 140 12.84 4.09 8.38
C VAL A 140 13.47 2.69 8.30
N ARG A 141 14.36 2.46 7.32
CA ARG A 141 15.11 1.19 7.20
C ARG A 141 15.92 0.88 8.45
N SER A 142 16.59 1.87 9.02
CA SER A 142 17.35 1.70 10.27
C SER A 142 16.45 1.40 11.46
N THR A 143 15.24 1.97 11.48
CA THR A 143 14.25 1.78 12.55
C THR A 143 13.69 0.36 12.57
N PHE A 144 13.50 -0.26 11.40
CA PHE A 144 13.04 -1.65 11.28
C PHE A 144 14.18 -2.68 11.12
N GLY A 145 15.43 -2.24 11.01
CA GLY A 145 16.59 -3.11 10.88
C GLY A 145 16.71 -3.86 9.54
N THR A 146 15.93 -3.49 8.50
CA THR A 146 16.06 -4.09 7.15
C THR A 146 15.77 -3.07 6.05
N ALA A 147 16.16 -3.40 4.82
CA ALA A 147 15.87 -2.59 3.65
C ALA A 147 14.37 -2.49 3.30
N GLY A 148 13.54 -3.41 3.80
CA GLY A 148 12.17 -3.61 3.35
C GLY A 148 12.08 -4.20 1.93
N THR A 149 10.86 -4.46 1.48
CA THR A 149 10.56 -4.90 0.10
C THR A 149 9.87 -3.77 -0.64
N ILE A 150 10.41 -3.33 -1.77
CA ILE A 150 9.72 -2.35 -2.62
C ILE A 150 8.59 -3.07 -3.34
N THR A 151 7.34 -2.67 -3.09
CA THR A 151 6.14 -3.28 -3.69
C THR A 151 5.58 -2.43 -4.82
N TYR A 152 5.78 -1.11 -4.73
CA TYR A 152 5.39 -0.15 -5.74
C TYR A 152 6.45 0.94 -5.92
N TYR A 153 6.63 1.39 -7.15
CA TYR A 153 7.51 2.51 -7.48
C TYR A 153 6.90 3.30 -8.64
N TYR A 154 6.95 4.62 -8.55
CA TYR A 154 6.58 5.54 -9.62
C TYR A 154 7.57 6.68 -9.69
N ASP A 155 7.97 7.02 -10.91
CA ASP A 155 8.97 8.05 -11.19
C ASP A 155 8.56 8.83 -12.43
N ARG A 156 8.35 10.12 -12.21
CA ARG A 156 8.04 11.13 -13.21
C ARG A 156 8.79 12.41 -12.84
N PRO A 157 10.05 12.53 -13.29
CA PRO A 157 10.92 13.64 -12.92
C PRO A 157 10.28 15.01 -13.18
N GLY A 158 10.51 15.94 -12.25
CA GLY A 158 9.95 17.29 -12.33
C GLY A 158 8.49 17.39 -11.91
N THR A 159 7.90 16.30 -11.41
CA THR A 159 6.58 16.31 -10.78
C THR A 159 6.66 15.92 -9.30
N LYS A 160 5.63 16.26 -8.54
CA LYS A 160 5.51 15.87 -7.12
C LYS A 160 5.04 14.42 -6.92
N TYR A 161 4.95 13.63 -8.00
CA TYR A 161 4.30 12.33 -7.99
C TYR A 161 5.28 11.17 -7.81
N ASP A 162 6.58 11.41 -7.78
CA ASP A 162 7.57 10.38 -7.48
C ASP A 162 7.26 9.74 -6.13
N ASN A 163 6.89 8.46 -6.14
CA ASN A 163 6.56 7.74 -4.92
C ASN A 163 7.08 6.30 -4.93
N VAL A 164 7.42 5.78 -3.77
CA VAL A 164 7.82 4.39 -3.57
C VAL A 164 7.14 3.85 -2.33
N THR A 165 6.52 2.69 -2.45
CA THR A 165 5.94 1.96 -1.32
C THR A 165 6.90 0.85 -0.93
N VAL A 166 7.23 0.81 0.36
CA VAL A 166 8.12 -0.20 0.94
C VAL A 166 7.40 -0.91 2.07
N GLU A 167 7.45 -2.25 2.05
CA GLU A 167 6.82 -3.08 3.05
C GLU A 167 7.82 -3.85 3.92
N TRP A 168 7.47 -4.03 5.20
CA TRP A 168 8.19 -4.84 6.18
C TRP A 168 7.26 -5.90 6.77
N PRO A 169 7.75 -7.13 7.00
CA PRO A 169 6.95 -8.17 7.63
C PRO A 169 6.75 -7.84 9.11
N THR A 170 5.63 -8.29 9.69
CA THR A 170 5.41 -8.28 11.14
C THR A 170 5.60 -9.67 11.74
N ASP A 171 5.34 -9.82 13.04
CA ASP A 171 5.29 -11.13 13.71
C ASP A 171 4.22 -12.06 13.16
N SER A 172 3.11 -11.51 12.67
CA SER A 172 2.06 -12.30 12.03
C SER A 172 2.41 -12.65 10.59
N VAL A 173 2.08 -13.87 10.17
CA VAL A 173 2.26 -14.38 8.80
C VAL A 173 1.37 -13.68 7.77
N ASP A 174 0.33 -13.00 8.23
CA ASP A 174 -0.59 -12.22 7.40
C ASP A 174 -0.42 -10.70 7.59
N GLY A 175 0.43 -10.30 8.55
CA GLY A 175 0.65 -8.89 8.88
C GLY A 175 1.83 -8.27 8.12
N ALA A 176 1.70 -6.97 7.84
CA ALA A 176 2.70 -6.15 7.17
C ALA A 176 2.63 -4.69 7.64
N VAL A 177 3.77 -4.01 7.62
CA VAL A 177 3.87 -2.55 7.69
C VAL A 177 4.18 -2.04 6.30
N SER A 178 3.42 -1.06 5.80
CA SER A 178 3.63 -0.44 4.49
C SER A 178 3.84 1.05 4.65
N ILE A 179 4.94 1.56 4.08
CA ILE A 179 5.34 2.96 4.17
C ILE A 179 5.44 3.53 2.76
N ASP A 180 4.69 4.60 2.51
CA ASP A 180 4.81 5.37 1.28
C ASP A 180 5.82 6.50 1.47
N PHE A 181 6.74 6.61 0.53
CA PHE A 181 7.68 7.72 0.44
C PHE A 181 7.39 8.52 -0.81
N VAL A 182 7.43 9.83 -0.69
CA VAL A 182 7.46 10.75 -1.84
C VAL A 182 8.84 11.35 -1.98
N LYS A 183 9.26 11.63 -3.21
CA LYS A 183 10.53 12.30 -3.46
C LYS A 183 10.34 13.80 -3.30
N SER A 184 11.08 14.40 -2.38
CA SER A 184 11.12 15.86 -2.24
C SER A 184 11.70 16.51 -3.51
N THR A 185 11.45 17.80 -3.68
CA THR A 185 12.06 18.61 -4.74
C THR A 185 13.60 18.65 -4.67
N SER A 186 14.18 18.36 -3.51
CA SER A 186 15.63 18.17 -3.31
C SER A 186 16.14 16.77 -3.69
N GLY A 187 15.27 15.90 -4.20
CA GLY A 187 15.61 14.55 -4.65
C GLY A 187 15.67 13.50 -3.54
N VAL A 188 15.25 13.83 -2.32
CA VAL A 188 15.33 12.94 -1.14
C VAL A 188 13.99 12.27 -0.89
N TRP A 189 13.99 10.96 -0.67
CA TRP A 189 12.78 10.21 -0.30
C TRP A 189 12.36 10.49 1.14
N LYS A 190 11.11 10.88 1.32
CA LYS A 190 10.52 11.28 2.60
C LYS A 190 9.23 10.52 2.84
N LEU A 191 9.06 9.99 4.05
CA LEU A 191 7.84 9.32 4.48
C LEU A 191 6.67 10.30 4.33
N ASP A 192 5.66 9.88 3.59
CA ASP A 192 4.42 10.61 3.32
C ASP A 192 3.25 9.98 4.07
N SER A 193 3.15 8.65 3.96
CA SER A 193 2.08 7.85 4.54
C SER A 193 2.65 6.60 5.19
N ARG A 194 1.93 6.07 6.18
CA ARG A 194 2.26 4.81 6.84
C ARG A 194 1.00 4.04 7.20
N SER A 195 1.10 2.72 7.07
CA SER A 195 0.08 1.79 7.50
C SER A 195 0.69 0.55 8.13
N ALA A 196 -0.08 -0.07 9.01
CA ALA A 196 0.29 -1.33 9.62
C ALA A 196 -0.97 -2.19 9.74
N TYR A 197 -0.90 -3.39 9.19
CA TYR A 197 -1.82 -4.46 9.51
C TYR A 197 -1.07 -5.47 10.36
N TRP A 198 -1.42 -5.55 11.64
CA TRP A 198 -0.71 -6.41 12.57
C TRP A 198 -1.16 -7.87 12.45
N ALA A 199 -2.39 -8.10 11.97
CA ALA A 199 -2.98 -9.44 11.84
C ALA A 199 -2.83 -10.28 13.12
N ILE A 200 -3.07 -9.63 14.26
CA ILE A 200 -2.99 -10.23 15.59
C ILE A 200 -4.40 -10.32 16.18
N GLU A 201 -4.68 -11.42 16.86
CA GLU A 201 -5.90 -11.58 17.63
C GLU A 201 -5.89 -10.64 18.85
N PRO A 202 -7.06 -10.19 19.33
CA PRO A 202 -7.12 -9.38 20.53
C PRO A 202 -6.57 -10.15 21.72
N ALA A 203 -5.66 -9.50 22.46
CA ALA A 203 -5.07 -10.06 23.66
C ALA A 203 -6.16 -10.45 24.65
N GLN A 204 -6.18 -11.72 25.03
CA GLN A 204 -7.16 -12.25 25.98
C GLN A 204 -6.80 -11.76 27.40
N THR A 205 -7.49 -10.72 27.88
CA THR A 205 -7.32 -10.17 29.23
C THR A 205 -8.52 -10.52 30.12
N ALA A 206 -8.46 -10.12 31.40
CA ALA A 206 -9.59 -10.25 32.33
C ALA A 206 -10.77 -9.32 32.00
N ASN A 207 -10.53 -8.22 31.26
CA ASN A 207 -11.59 -7.34 30.81
C ASN A 207 -12.12 -7.86 29.47
N LYS A 208 -13.37 -8.32 29.47
CA LYS A 208 -14.06 -8.81 28.29
C LYS A 208 -15.18 -7.86 27.93
N ALA A 209 -15.26 -7.47 26.66
CA ALA A 209 -16.39 -6.70 26.19
C ALA A 209 -17.65 -7.58 26.20
N THR A 210 -18.75 -7.02 26.73
CA THR A 210 -20.05 -7.68 26.77
C THR A 210 -21.04 -7.04 25.77
N PRO A 211 -22.11 -7.74 25.36
CA PRO A 211 -23.15 -7.15 24.52
C PRO A 211 -23.78 -5.88 25.11
N ALA A 212 -23.91 -5.82 26.44
CA ALA A 212 -24.47 -4.68 27.15
C ALA A 212 -23.54 -3.46 27.13
N GLU A 213 -22.23 -3.67 27.18
CA GLU A 213 -21.23 -2.60 27.03
C GLU A 213 -21.14 -2.14 25.58
N PHE A 214 -21.17 -3.08 24.62
CA PHE A 214 -21.10 -2.75 23.19
C PHE A 214 -22.25 -1.84 22.78
N ALA A 215 -23.46 -2.10 23.28
CA ALA A 215 -24.64 -1.28 23.03
C ALA A 215 -24.51 0.18 23.53
N LYS A 216 -23.58 0.48 24.44
CA LYS A 216 -23.32 1.84 24.94
C LYS A 216 -22.39 2.63 24.02
N VAL A 217 -21.52 1.95 23.27
CA VAL A 217 -20.56 2.61 22.39
C VAL A 217 -21.19 2.89 21.03
N GLN A 218 -21.20 4.15 20.65
CA GLN A 218 -21.81 4.64 19.42
C GLN A 218 -20.80 5.44 18.59
N VAL A 219 -21.09 5.56 17.29
CA VAL A 219 -20.37 6.45 16.38
C VAL A 219 -20.27 7.86 16.99
N GLY A 220 -19.07 8.44 16.96
CA GLY A 220 -18.77 9.75 17.55
C GLY A 220 -18.32 9.72 19.01
N ASN A 221 -18.43 8.59 19.72
CA ASN A 221 -17.79 8.44 21.02
C ASN A 221 -16.27 8.48 20.90
N SER A 222 -15.58 8.92 21.95
CA SER A 222 -14.11 8.98 21.95
C SER A 222 -13.47 7.63 22.21
N LEU A 223 -12.22 7.47 21.77
CA LEU A 223 -11.39 6.33 22.18
C LEU A 223 -11.34 6.16 23.70
N ALA A 224 -11.20 7.26 24.45
CA ALA A 224 -11.20 7.23 25.90
C ALA A 224 -12.52 6.66 26.48
N TYR A 225 -13.66 7.00 25.87
CA TYR A 225 -14.96 6.46 26.29
C TYR A 225 -15.08 4.96 26.02
N ALA A 226 -14.65 4.50 24.84
CA ALA A 226 -14.62 3.07 24.52
C ALA A 226 -13.72 2.31 25.50
N GLN A 227 -12.53 2.83 25.81
CA GLN A 227 -11.62 2.25 26.80
C GLN A 227 -12.23 2.24 28.20
N SER A 228 -12.93 3.29 28.63
CA SER A 228 -13.64 3.24 29.92
C SER A 228 -14.80 2.25 29.96
N THR A 229 -15.34 1.88 28.79
CA THR A 229 -16.50 0.99 28.66
C THR A 229 -16.11 -0.48 28.56
N PHE A 230 -15.02 -0.78 27.84
CA PHE A 230 -14.55 -2.17 27.62
C PHE A 230 -13.34 -2.57 28.49
N GLY A 231 -12.75 -1.63 29.23
CA GLY A 231 -11.54 -1.87 30.03
C GLY A 231 -10.24 -1.56 29.28
N THR A 232 -9.17 -2.31 29.58
CA THR A 232 -7.79 -2.16 29.06
C THR A 232 -7.68 -1.61 27.63
N ALA A 233 -6.57 -0.93 27.31
CA ALA A 233 -6.28 -0.55 25.93
C ALA A 233 -6.35 -1.80 25.03
N GLY A 234 -7.39 -1.88 24.18
CA GLY A 234 -7.59 -3.00 23.28
C GLY A 234 -6.40 -3.18 22.34
N THR A 235 -6.41 -4.26 21.58
CA THR A 235 -5.32 -4.59 20.66
C THR A 235 -5.47 -3.81 19.37
N ILE A 236 -4.46 -3.02 18.99
CA ILE A 236 -4.46 -2.34 17.70
C ILE A 236 -4.19 -3.38 16.61
N THR A 237 -5.15 -3.63 15.73
CA THR A 237 -5.03 -4.62 14.65
C THR A 237 -4.73 -3.98 13.30
N TYR A 238 -5.16 -2.73 13.12
CA TYR A 238 -4.87 -1.93 11.94
C TYR A 238 -4.58 -0.47 12.31
N TYR A 239 -3.66 0.14 11.59
CA TYR A 239 -3.35 1.56 11.69
C TYR A 239 -3.06 2.13 10.31
N TYR A 240 -3.61 3.31 10.04
CA TYR A 240 -3.33 4.10 8.84
C TYR A 240 -3.20 5.57 9.22
N ASP A 241 -2.14 6.20 8.75
CA ASP A 241 -1.81 7.60 8.98
C ASP A 241 -1.22 8.18 7.70
N ALA A 242 -1.94 9.13 7.12
CA ALA A 242 -1.53 9.85 5.93
C ALA A 242 -1.76 11.34 6.21
N THR A 243 -0.67 12.04 6.48
CA THR A 243 -0.75 13.43 6.95
C THR A 243 -1.28 14.33 5.82
N GLY A 244 -2.07 15.33 6.19
CA GLY A 244 -2.79 16.18 5.23
C GLY A 244 -4.09 15.57 4.69
N THR A 245 -4.35 14.29 4.95
CA THR A 245 -5.66 13.68 4.75
C THR A 245 -6.39 13.54 6.08
N LYS A 246 -7.72 13.74 6.10
CA LYS A 246 -8.54 13.61 7.31
C LYS A 246 -8.80 12.13 7.69
N TYR A 247 -7.94 11.20 7.26
CA TYR A 247 -8.23 9.76 7.21
C TYR A 247 -7.37 8.90 8.15
N ASP A 248 -6.66 9.51 9.10
CA ASP A 248 -6.06 8.80 10.22
C ASP A 248 -7.09 7.83 10.81
N THR A 249 -6.82 6.53 10.68
CA THR A 249 -7.72 5.45 11.07
C THR A 249 -6.97 4.44 11.92
N VAL A 250 -7.58 3.98 13.00
CA VAL A 250 -7.06 2.87 13.80
C VAL A 250 -8.20 1.92 14.12
N THR A 251 -7.96 0.63 13.91
CA THR A 251 -8.88 -0.43 14.35
C THR A 251 -8.34 -1.02 15.64
N ILE A 252 -9.19 -1.07 16.66
CA ILE A 252 -8.85 -1.61 17.96
C ILE A 252 -9.87 -2.68 18.32
N GLU A 253 -9.35 -3.82 18.74
CA GLU A 253 -10.14 -4.98 19.10
C GLU A 253 -10.03 -5.31 20.59
N TRP A 254 -11.18 -5.57 21.21
CA TRP A 254 -11.30 -6.06 22.59
C TRP A 254 -11.77 -7.50 22.56
N PRO A 255 -11.20 -8.38 23.41
CA PRO A 255 -11.68 -9.75 23.53
C PRO A 255 -13.08 -9.79 24.15
N THR A 256 -13.84 -10.84 23.86
CA THR A 256 -15.10 -11.15 24.57
C THR A 256 -14.90 -12.38 25.47
N ASP A 257 -15.97 -12.86 26.11
CA ASP A 257 -15.94 -14.09 26.91
C ASP A 257 -15.63 -15.35 26.07
N SER A 258 -15.86 -15.29 24.75
CA SER A 258 -15.47 -16.36 23.84
C SER A 258 -13.98 -16.28 23.49
N PRO A 259 -13.26 -17.41 23.44
CA PRO A 259 -11.85 -17.43 23.04
C PRO A 259 -11.60 -16.97 21.59
N TYR A 260 -12.66 -16.92 20.76
CA TYR A 260 -12.60 -16.46 19.37
C TYR A 260 -13.42 -15.18 19.14
N GLY A 261 -14.10 -14.68 20.17
CA GLY A 261 -14.96 -13.51 20.06
C GLY A 261 -14.20 -12.21 20.28
N TYR A 262 -14.63 -11.17 19.58
CA TYR A 262 -14.04 -9.84 19.65
C TYR A 262 -15.07 -8.74 19.36
N VAL A 263 -14.85 -7.58 19.99
CA VAL A 263 -15.46 -6.31 19.59
C VAL A 263 -14.41 -5.51 18.85
N SER A 264 -14.69 -5.12 17.61
CA SER A 264 -13.83 -4.30 16.77
C SER A 264 -14.42 -2.91 16.63
N LEU A 265 -13.63 -1.89 16.93
CA LEU A 265 -13.99 -0.50 16.70
C LEU A 265 -12.99 0.15 15.77
N ASP A 266 -13.51 0.78 14.71
CA ASP A 266 -12.75 1.68 13.88
C ASP A 266 -12.85 3.10 14.44
N PHE A 267 -11.70 3.73 14.62
CA PHE A 267 -11.62 5.13 15.03
C PHE A 267 -11.05 5.96 13.90
N LYS A 268 -11.69 7.09 13.62
CA LYS A 268 -11.14 8.16 12.79
C LYS A 268 -10.69 9.31 13.66
N LYS A 269 -9.55 9.91 13.32
CA LYS A 269 -9.07 11.09 14.02
C LYS A 269 -9.81 12.33 13.51
N SER A 270 -10.45 13.03 14.43
CA SER A 270 -11.07 14.33 14.15
C SER A 270 -10.03 15.39 13.80
N SER A 271 -10.47 16.49 13.20
CA SER A 271 -9.65 17.68 12.96
C SER A 271 -9.06 18.29 14.24
N ALA A 272 -9.70 18.06 15.39
CA ALA A 272 -9.20 18.46 16.71
C ALA A 272 -8.15 17.49 17.29
N GLY A 273 -7.73 16.48 16.52
CA GLY A 273 -6.74 15.48 16.94
C GLY A 273 -7.28 14.38 17.85
N THR A 274 -8.59 14.36 18.15
CA THR A 274 -9.21 13.32 18.99
C THR A 274 -9.72 12.14 18.17
N TRP A 275 -9.47 10.92 18.62
CA TRP A 275 -9.97 9.68 18.00
C TRP A 275 -11.44 9.45 18.35
N LYS A 276 -12.27 9.25 17.31
CA LYS A 276 -13.71 9.08 17.40
C LYS A 276 -14.14 7.79 16.71
N VAL A 277 -15.02 7.02 17.34
CA VAL A 277 -15.62 5.82 16.74
C VAL A 277 -16.28 6.22 15.42
N SER A 278 -15.89 5.57 14.34
CA SER A 278 -16.48 5.75 13.01
C SER A 278 -17.27 4.53 12.57
N ASP A 279 -16.88 3.34 13.03
CA ASP A 279 -17.60 2.10 12.79
C ASP A 279 -17.39 1.14 13.97
N SER A 280 -18.27 0.17 14.11
CA SER A 280 -18.26 -0.78 15.21
C SER A 280 -18.84 -2.12 14.79
N TYR A 281 -18.15 -3.20 15.12
CA TYR A 281 -18.54 -4.57 14.84
C TYR A 281 -18.30 -5.44 16.07
N ALA A 282 -19.11 -6.48 16.25
CA ALA A 282 -18.90 -7.46 17.31
C ALA A 282 -19.15 -8.88 16.79
N PHE A 283 -18.25 -9.79 17.14
CA PHE A 283 -18.38 -11.21 16.97
C PHE A 283 -18.29 -11.88 18.34
N TRP A 284 -19.34 -12.59 18.75
CA TRP A 284 -19.45 -13.09 20.12
C TRP A 284 -18.89 -14.50 20.33
N GLY A 285 -18.44 -15.19 19.28
CA GLY A 285 -18.00 -16.59 19.33
C GLY A 285 -18.97 -17.55 18.66
#